data_AF-A0A255H372-F1
#
_entry.id   AF-A0A255H372-F1
#
_cell.length_a   1.000
_cell.length_b   1.000
_cell.length_c   1.000
_cell.angle_alpha   90.00
_cell.angle_beta   90.00
_cell.angle_gamma   90.00
#
_symmetry.space_group_name_H-M   'P 1'
#
loop_
_entity.id
_entity.type
_entity.pdbx_description
1 polymer ?
#
loop_
_entity_poly.entity_id
_entity_poly.type
_entity_poly.pdbx_seq_one_letter_code
_entity_poly.pdbx_strand_id
1 'polypeptide(L)'
;MAGKVDVHTHSVPVGWPDLNQTVAPHHDWPWLRVDSEREATIMVGSSEFRRIGDSCWAPEVRREAMARSGVSTQVVSPTPVFFNYERHPGEAVKVARVFNNLARETFADQGPEFLTVCQVPLQDADLACAELDRCLPRPGRVSGPCAPLY
;
A
#
# COMPACT_ATOMS: atom_id res chain seq x y z
N MET A 1 -5.96 7.88 28.78
CA MET A 1 -6.92 6.88 28.25
C MET A 1 -6.30 6.27 27.00
N ALA A 2 -6.38 4.96 26.80
CA ALA A 2 -6.05 4.36 25.51
C ALA A 2 -7.05 4.92 24.48
N GLY A 3 -6.56 5.53 23.40
CA GLY A 3 -7.42 6.10 22.36
C GLY A 3 -8.07 5.02 21.49
N LYS A 4 -9.05 5.40 20.66
CA LYS A 4 -9.74 4.45 19.77
C LYS A 4 -8.78 3.98 18.67
N VAL A 5 -8.75 2.68 18.42
CA VAL A 5 -7.99 2.07 17.32
C VAL A 5 -8.98 1.68 16.24
N ASP A 6 -8.78 2.23 15.04
CA ASP A 6 -9.50 1.83 13.84
C ASP A 6 -8.67 0.79 13.08
N VAL A 7 -9.17 -0.45 13.06
CA VAL A 7 -8.43 -1.60 12.53
C VAL A 7 -8.73 -1.91 11.07
N HIS A 8 -9.60 -1.14 10.41
CA HIS A 8 -10.06 -1.47 9.06
C HIS A 8 -10.09 -0.23 8.17
N THR A 9 -8.93 0.18 7.70
CA THR A 9 -8.78 1.20 6.65
C THR A 9 -7.94 0.68 5.50
N HIS A 10 -8.03 1.32 4.34
CA HIS A 10 -7.24 0.95 3.16
C HIS A 10 -6.48 2.12 2.58
N SER A 11 -5.30 1.87 2.02
CA SER A 11 -4.52 2.85 1.27
C SER A 11 -4.51 2.59 -0.23
N VAL A 12 -4.37 3.67 -1.00
CA VAL A 12 -3.99 3.63 -2.41
C VAL A 12 -2.84 4.63 -2.57
N PRO A 13 -1.61 4.21 -2.91
CA PRO A 13 -0.51 5.15 -3.13
C PRO A 13 -0.81 6.10 -4.30
N VAL A 14 -0.37 7.35 -4.25
CA VAL A 14 -0.56 8.34 -5.34
C VAL A 14 0.50 8.20 -6.43
N GLY A 15 0.78 6.96 -6.82
CA GLY A 15 1.78 6.59 -7.82
C GLY A 15 2.56 5.34 -7.43
N TRP A 16 2.96 4.59 -8.44
CA TRP A 16 3.85 3.42 -8.34
C TRP A 16 4.59 3.24 -9.66
N PRO A 17 5.70 2.47 -9.68
CA PRO A 17 6.41 2.16 -10.91
C PRO A 17 5.49 1.49 -11.93
N ASP A 18 5.78 1.68 -13.22
CA ASP A 18 5.05 0.99 -14.28
C ASP A 18 5.21 -0.53 -14.12
N LEU A 19 4.11 -1.21 -13.78
CA LEU A 19 4.12 -2.66 -13.54
C LEU A 19 4.37 -3.45 -14.83
N ASN A 20 4.08 -2.88 -16.00
CA ASN A 20 4.46 -3.50 -17.29
C ASN A 20 5.97 -3.64 -17.42
N GLN A 21 6.72 -2.65 -16.94
CA GLN A 21 8.18 -2.62 -17.03
C GLN A 21 8.85 -3.34 -15.85
N THR A 22 8.30 -3.16 -14.64
CA THR A 22 8.93 -3.63 -13.40
C THR A 22 8.54 -5.05 -12.99
N VAL A 23 7.39 -5.55 -13.45
CA VAL A 23 6.88 -6.88 -13.09
C VAL A 23 6.93 -7.83 -14.28
N ALA A 24 6.08 -7.57 -15.27
CA ALA A 24 5.92 -8.33 -16.51
C ALA A 24 4.96 -7.59 -17.47
N PRO A 25 5.06 -7.76 -18.79
CA PRO A 25 4.21 -7.06 -19.75
C PRO A 25 2.78 -7.62 -19.75
N HIS A 26 1.84 -6.89 -19.12
CA HIS A 26 0.39 -7.17 -19.12
C HIS A 26 -0.42 -5.88 -19.28
N HIS A 27 -1.39 -5.89 -20.19
CA HIS A 27 -2.19 -4.71 -20.55
C HIS A 27 -3.17 -4.25 -19.47
N ASP A 28 -3.39 -5.05 -18.43
CA ASP A 28 -4.46 -4.91 -17.44
C ASP A 28 -3.93 -4.73 -16.01
N TRP A 29 -2.66 -4.33 -15.86
CA TRP A 29 -2.17 -3.82 -14.58
C TRP A 29 -2.95 -2.58 -14.14
N PRO A 30 -3.22 -2.43 -12.82
CA PRO A 30 -3.85 -1.21 -12.33
C PRO A 30 -2.88 -0.03 -12.46
N TRP A 31 -3.41 1.13 -12.82
CA TRP A 31 -2.69 2.41 -12.87
C TRP A 31 -3.58 3.56 -12.37
N LEU A 32 -2.98 4.72 -12.09
CA LEU A 32 -3.73 5.90 -11.65
C LEU A 32 -3.85 6.94 -12.75
N ARG A 33 -5.08 7.32 -13.05
CA ARG A 33 -5.37 8.59 -13.71
C ARG A 33 -5.50 9.66 -12.63
N VAL A 34 -4.54 10.58 -12.58
CA VAL A 34 -4.58 11.72 -11.66
C VAL A 34 -5.52 12.77 -12.25
N ASP A 35 -6.64 13.01 -11.57
CA ASP A 35 -7.66 13.96 -12.02
C ASP A 35 -7.42 15.36 -11.41
N SER A 36 -6.85 15.43 -10.20
CA SER A 36 -6.35 16.65 -9.55
C SER A 36 -5.33 16.31 -8.44
N GLU A 37 -4.84 17.32 -7.72
CA GLU A 37 -4.00 17.11 -6.52
C GLU A 37 -4.68 16.27 -5.43
N ARG A 38 -6.02 16.25 -5.40
CA ARG A 38 -6.81 15.59 -4.35
C ARG A 38 -7.70 14.45 -4.83
N GLU A 39 -7.75 14.22 -6.14
CA GLU A 39 -8.64 13.25 -6.76
C GLU A 39 -7.91 12.43 -7.81
N ALA A 40 -8.14 11.13 -7.81
CA ALA A 40 -7.63 10.24 -8.83
C ALA A 40 -8.64 9.12 -9.10
N THR A 41 -8.50 8.48 -10.25
CA THR A 41 -9.27 7.29 -10.61
C THR A 41 -8.32 6.11 -10.77
N ILE A 42 -8.58 5.02 -10.05
CA ILE A 42 -7.94 3.74 -10.29
C ILE A 42 -8.48 3.20 -11.61
N MET A 43 -7.57 2.88 -12.52
CA MET A 43 -7.85 2.34 -13.84
C MET A 43 -7.34 0.90 -13.92
N VAL A 44 -8.04 0.04 -14.67
CA VAL A 44 -7.60 -1.32 -15.02
C VAL A 44 -7.73 -1.45 -16.53
N GLY A 45 -6.60 -1.56 -17.23
CA GLY A 45 -6.57 -1.37 -18.68
C GLY A 45 -7.16 -0.01 -19.06
N SER A 46 -8.22 0.00 -19.86
CA SER A 46 -8.96 1.22 -20.26
C SER A 46 -10.20 1.52 -19.41
N SER A 47 -10.53 0.67 -18.42
CA SER A 47 -11.76 0.77 -17.64
C SER A 47 -11.54 1.52 -16.32
N GLU A 48 -12.50 2.36 -15.94
CA GLU A 48 -12.54 2.99 -14.61
C GLU A 48 -12.93 1.94 -13.57
N PHE A 49 -12.08 1.73 -12.56
CA PHE A 49 -12.36 0.82 -11.46
C PHE A 49 -13.01 1.57 -10.29
N ARG A 50 -12.36 2.63 -9.78
CA ARG A 50 -12.85 3.38 -8.63
C ARG A 50 -12.24 4.78 -8.55
N ARG A 51 -13.07 5.80 -8.35
CA ARG A 51 -12.64 7.16 -7.98
C ARG A 51 -12.25 7.20 -6.51
N ILE A 52 -11.16 7.89 -6.20
CA ILE A 52 -10.56 7.99 -4.87
C ILE A 52 -10.14 9.43 -4.59
N GLY A 53 -10.11 9.78 -3.30
CA GLY A 53 -9.64 11.09 -2.82
C GLY A 53 -8.35 10.97 -2.01
N ASP A 54 -7.73 12.12 -1.73
CA ASP A 54 -6.46 12.27 -1.01
C ASP A 54 -6.34 11.52 0.31
N SER A 55 -7.43 11.32 1.05
CA SER A 55 -7.46 10.45 2.23
C SER A 55 -6.91 9.02 1.99
N CYS A 56 -6.84 8.55 0.73
CA CYS A 56 -6.24 7.26 0.38
C CYS A 56 -4.70 7.25 0.45
N TRP A 57 -4.04 8.40 0.29
CA TRP A 57 -2.57 8.53 0.23
C TRP A 57 -1.97 9.64 1.09
N ALA A 58 -2.76 10.56 1.64
CA ALA A 58 -2.28 11.73 2.37
C ALA A 58 -2.41 11.53 3.89
N PRO A 59 -1.29 11.37 4.62
CA PRO A 59 -1.31 11.13 6.07
C PRO A 59 -1.90 12.29 6.86
N GLU A 60 -1.63 13.53 6.46
CA GLU A 60 -2.16 14.72 7.16
C GLU A 60 -3.69 14.79 7.08
N VAL A 61 -4.26 14.50 5.91
CA VAL A 61 -5.72 14.43 5.73
C VAL A 61 -6.31 13.37 6.66
N ARG A 62 -5.64 12.24 6.83
CA ARG A 62 -6.05 11.21 7.80
C ARG A 62 -5.91 11.66 9.24
N ARG A 63 -4.80 12.30 9.63
CA ARG A 63 -4.59 12.82 10.99
C ARG A 63 -5.70 13.78 11.39
N GLU A 64 -6.10 14.69 10.50
CA GLU A 64 -7.22 15.59 10.76
C GLU A 64 -8.55 14.84 10.95
N ALA A 65 -8.83 13.83 10.12
CA ALA A 65 -10.04 13.00 10.23
C ALA A 65 -10.04 12.15 11.51
N MET A 66 -8.88 11.62 11.89
CA MET A 66 -8.65 10.89 13.13
C MET A 66 -8.90 11.77 14.35
N ALA A 67 -8.37 13.00 14.35
CA ALA A 67 -8.60 13.97 15.42
C ALA A 67 -10.09 14.30 15.59
N ARG A 68 -10.82 14.51 14.48
CA ARG A 68 -12.28 14.77 14.52
C ARG A 68 -13.10 13.60 15.04
N SER A 69 -12.68 12.36 14.75
CA SER A 69 -13.39 11.13 15.14
C SER A 69 -12.95 10.56 16.49
N GLY A 70 -11.86 11.09 17.07
CA GLY A 70 -11.23 10.59 18.29
C GLY A 70 -10.53 9.24 18.09
N VAL A 71 -10.10 8.94 16.86
CA VAL A 71 -9.24 7.80 16.54
C VAL A 71 -7.79 8.19 16.82
N SER A 72 -7.08 7.38 17.61
CA SER A 72 -5.67 7.62 17.93
C SER A 72 -4.72 6.77 17.10
N THR A 73 -5.20 5.69 16.50
CA THR A 73 -4.37 4.77 15.71
C THR A 73 -5.19 4.19 14.57
N GLN A 74 -4.61 4.12 13.37
CA GLN A 74 -5.20 3.42 12.23
C GLN A 74 -4.32 2.26 11.78
N VAL A 75 -4.95 1.11 11.56
CA VAL A 75 -4.37 0.00 10.81
C VAL A 75 -4.77 0.15 9.34
N VAL A 76 -3.76 0.29 8.48
CA VAL A 76 -3.89 0.62 7.06
C VAL A 76 -3.55 -0.63 6.25
N SER A 77 -4.56 -1.19 5.59
CA SER A 77 -4.44 -2.37 4.76
C SER A 77 -4.27 -2.02 3.28
N PRO A 78 -3.74 -2.93 2.46
CA PRO A 78 -3.71 -2.71 1.01
C PRO A 78 -5.13 -2.70 0.43
N THR A 79 -5.36 -1.95 -0.65
CA THR A 79 -6.64 -2.01 -1.38
C THR A 79 -6.72 -3.33 -2.17
N PRO A 80 -7.83 -4.10 -2.10
CA PRO A 80 -7.90 -5.45 -2.67
C PRO A 80 -7.58 -5.58 -4.16
N VAL A 81 -7.82 -4.55 -4.97
CA VAL A 81 -7.52 -4.55 -6.42
C VAL A 81 -6.02 -4.74 -6.71
N PHE A 82 -5.14 -4.55 -5.72
CA PHE A 82 -3.70 -4.70 -5.87
C PHE A 82 -3.16 -6.09 -5.50
N PHE A 83 -4.02 -7.02 -5.06
CA PHE A 83 -3.59 -8.35 -4.60
C PHE A 83 -3.04 -9.25 -5.71
N ASN A 84 -3.64 -9.21 -6.91
CA ASN A 84 -3.17 -9.96 -8.09
C ASN A 84 -2.98 -11.48 -7.83
N TYR A 85 -3.91 -12.10 -7.09
CA TYR A 85 -3.85 -13.52 -6.73
C TYR A 85 -4.12 -14.46 -7.92
N GLU A 86 -4.70 -13.93 -8.98
CA GLU A 86 -4.90 -14.61 -10.26
C GLU A 86 -3.64 -14.66 -11.13
N ARG A 87 -2.58 -13.92 -10.78
CA ARG A 87 -1.32 -13.87 -11.53
C ARG A 87 -0.35 -14.96 -11.11
N HIS A 88 0.67 -15.15 -11.94
CA HIS A 88 1.80 -16.02 -11.60
C HIS A 88 2.42 -15.56 -10.26
N PRO A 89 2.74 -16.47 -9.32
CA PRO A 89 3.22 -16.09 -7.99
C PRO A 89 4.46 -15.19 -8.01
N GLY A 90 5.37 -15.43 -8.94
CA GLY A 90 6.58 -14.62 -9.14
C GLY A 90 6.32 -13.19 -9.63
N GLU A 91 5.16 -12.91 -10.22
CA GLU A 91 4.72 -11.56 -10.55
C GLU A 91 4.04 -10.91 -9.35
N ALA A 92 3.13 -11.63 -8.70
CA ALA A 92 2.39 -11.16 -7.53
C ALA A 92 3.32 -10.77 -6.38
N VAL A 93 4.42 -11.49 -6.15
CA VAL A 93 5.41 -11.11 -5.11
C VAL A 93 6.12 -9.79 -5.44
N LYS A 94 6.37 -9.47 -6.72
CA LYS A 94 6.97 -8.18 -7.11
C LYS A 94 5.98 -7.05 -6.88
N VAL A 95 4.71 -7.26 -7.23
CA VAL A 95 3.63 -6.31 -6.98
C VAL A 95 3.46 -6.07 -5.47
N ALA A 96 3.39 -7.14 -4.69
CA ALA A 96 3.28 -7.08 -3.24
C ALA A 96 4.39 -6.20 -2.64
N ARG A 97 5.65 -6.40 -3.07
CA ARG A 97 6.79 -5.59 -2.63
C ARG A 97 6.62 -4.11 -2.91
N VAL A 98 6.21 -3.74 -4.13
CA VAL A 98 5.98 -2.34 -4.51
C VAL A 98 5.00 -1.68 -3.55
N PHE A 99 3.81 -2.28 -3.39
CA PHE A 99 2.75 -1.67 -2.59
C PHE A 99 3.00 -1.74 -1.08
N ASN A 100 3.67 -2.79 -0.60
CA ASN A 100 4.07 -2.90 0.82
C ASN A 100 5.08 -1.81 1.17
N ASN A 101 6.07 -1.55 0.30
CA ASN A 101 7.04 -0.48 0.51
C ASN A 101 6.36 0.89 0.47
N LEU A 102 5.53 1.16 -0.54
CA LEU A 102 4.80 2.42 -0.66
C LEU A 102 3.87 2.66 0.54
N ALA A 103 3.14 1.65 1.02
CA ALA A 103 2.29 1.80 2.19
C ALA A 103 3.10 2.17 3.44
N ARG A 104 4.25 1.51 3.63
CA ARG A 104 5.15 1.80 4.75
C ARG A 104 5.70 3.22 4.68
N GLU A 105 6.24 3.62 3.53
CA GLU A 105 6.79 4.96 3.29
C GLU A 105 5.74 6.06 3.44
N THR A 106 4.52 5.80 2.95
CA THR A 106 3.41 6.74 3.01
C THR A 106 2.83 6.87 4.41
N PHE A 107 2.82 5.81 5.22
CA PHE A 107 2.10 5.81 6.50
C PHE A 107 2.98 5.46 7.69
N ALA A 108 3.48 4.23 7.77
CA ALA A 108 4.22 3.75 8.94
C ALA A 108 5.48 4.58 9.24
N ASP A 109 6.17 5.07 8.20
CA ASP A 109 7.35 5.93 8.34
C ASP A 109 6.98 7.40 8.64
N GLN A 110 5.70 7.79 8.53
CA GLN A 110 5.21 9.15 8.77
C GLN A 110 4.69 9.41 10.19
N GLY A 111 4.50 8.36 11.00
CA GLY A 111 4.09 8.50 12.39
C GLY A 111 3.64 7.18 13.04
N PRO A 112 3.89 7.00 14.35
CA PRO A 112 3.55 5.78 15.08
C PRO A 112 2.03 5.53 15.19
N GLU A 113 1.19 6.52 14.91
CA GLU A 113 -0.26 6.39 14.85
C GLU A 113 -0.77 5.60 13.63
N PHE A 114 0.08 5.36 12.63
CA PHE A 114 -0.24 4.54 11.48
C PHE A 114 0.51 3.21 11.52
N LEU A 115 -0.25 2.11 11.52
CA LEU A 115 0.27 0.76 11.38
C LEU A 115 -0.12 0.24 10.00
N THR A 116 0.80 -0.35 9.24
CA THR A 116 0.50 -0.89 7.90
C THR A 116 0.50 -2.40 7.90
N VAL A 117 -0.49 -3.00 7.23
CA VAL A 117 -0.55 -4.44 6.98
C VAL A 117 0.02 -4.72 5.60
N CYS A 118 0.91 -5.71 5.48
CA CYS A 118 1.44 -6.14 4.19
C CYS A 118 0.45 -7.06 3.45
N GLN A 119 0.44 -6.98 2.12
CA GLN A 119 -0.09 -8.05 1.27
C GLN A 119 0.99 -9.07 0.95
N VAL A 120 0.57 -10.30 0.68
CA VAL A 120 1.45 -11.42 0.33
C VAL A 120 0.82 -12.21 -0.82
N PRO A 121 1.61 -12.85 -1.71
CA PRO A 121 1.11 -13.66 -2.83
C PRO A 121 0.52 -15.00 -2.34
N LEU A 122 -0.75 -15.00 -1.91
CA LEU A 122 -1.39 -16.16 -1.27
C LEU A 122 -1.52 -17.42 -2.14
N GLN A 123 -1.31 -17.31 -3.45
CA GLN A 123 -1.26 -18.44 -4.36
C GLN A 123 0.00 -19.31 -4.21
N ASP A 124 1.02 -18.84 -3.48
CA ASP A 124 2.26 -19.57 -3.19
C ASP A 124 2.68 -19.33 -1.73
N ALA A 125 2.60 -20.39 -0.91
CA ALA A 125 2.82 -20.28 0.53
C ALA A 125 4.27 -19.89 0.88
N ASP A 126 5.27 -20.39 0.15
CA ASP A 126 6.67 -20.11 0.42
C ASP A 126 7.00 -18.65 0.11
N LEU A 127 6.53 -18.14 -1.04
CA LEU A 127 6.66 -16.73 -1.39
C LEU A 127 5.87 -15.82 -0.44
N ALA A 128 4.70 -16.27 0.02
CA ALA A 128 3.89 -15.52 0.98
C ALA A 128 4.61 -15.38 2.34
N CYS A 129 5.14 -16.47 2.88
CA CYS A 129 5.93 -16.45 4.10
C CYS A 129 7.19 -15.59 3.95
N ALA A 130 7.91 -15.72 2.83
CA ALA A 130 9.11 -14.93 2.59
C ALA A 130 8.83 -13.42 2.49
N GLU A 131 7.72 -13.01 1.87
CA GLU A 131 7.33 -11.60 1.81
C GLU A 131 6.85 -11.08 3.17
N LEU A 132 6.11 -11.89 3.95
CA LEU A 132 5.75 -11.55 5.32
C LEU A 132 6.99 -11.28 6.17
N ASP A 133 7.97 -12.17 6.16
CA ASP A 133 9.24 -12.03 6.88
C ASP A 133 10.04 -10.81 6.46
N ARG A 134 9.94 -10.40 5.18
CA ARG A 134 10.55 -9.17 4.67
C ARG A 134 9.88 -7.92 5.24
N CYS A 135 8.56 -7.95 5.41
CA CYS A 135 7.77 -6.83 5.92
C CYS A 135 7.86 -6.68 7.44
N LEU A 136 8.26 -7.72 8.17
CA LEU A 136 8.46 -7.61 9.61
C LEU A 136 9.59 -6.62 9.97
N PRO A 137 9.41 -5.78 11.00
CA PRO A 137 10.48 -4.90 11.47
C PRO A 137 11.63 -5.75 12.03
N ARG A 138 12.85 -5.55 11.52
CA ARG A 138 14.04 -6.22 12.03
C ARG A 138 14.68 -5.40 13.16
N PRO A 139 15.05 -6.02 14.30
CA PRO A 139 15.82 -5.34 15.34
C PRO A 139 17.13 -4.78 14.75
N GLY A 140 17.42 -3.49 14.97
CA GLY A 140 18.68 -2.86 14.59
C GLY A 140 18.72 -2.18 13.21
N ARG A 141 17.65 -2.25 12.40
CA ARG A 141 17.54 -1.42 11.18
C ARG A 141 16.84 -0.11 11.56
N VAL A 142 17.62 0.92 11.85
CA VAL A 142 17.09 2.30 11.92
C VAL A 142 16.48 2.58 10.54
N SER A 143 15.20 2.93 10.51
CA SER A 143 14.51 3.41 9.31
C SER A 143 15.11 4.74 8.88
N GLY A 144 16.26 4.67 8.20
CA GLY A 144 16.87 5.77 7.47
C GLY A 144 16.43 5.73 6.00
N PRO A 145 16.35 6.87 5.31
CA PRO A 145 15.70 7.02 4.00
C PRO A 145 16.46 6.40 2.81
N CYS A 146 17.49 5.57 3.04
CA CYS A 146 18.26 4.95 1.97
C CYS A 146 18.74 3.57 2.43
N ALA A 147 17.95 2.54 2.16
CA ALA A 147 18.53 1.23 1.89
C ALA A 147 18.19 0.92 0.43
N PRO A 148 19.19 0.71 -0.45
CA PRO A 148 18.92 0.38 -1.84
C PRO A 148 18.08 -0.90 -1.88
N LEU A 149 16.85 -0.76 -2.35
CA LEU A 149 16.15 -1.84 -3.00
C LEU A 149 16.91 -2.01 -4.32
N TYR A 150 17.48 -3.20 -4.51
CA TYR A 150 18.30 -3.62 -5.64
C TYR A 150 18.03 -2.90 -6.97
#